data_AF-A0A154P8Y5-F1
#
_entry.id   AF-A0A154P8Y5-F1
#
_cell.length_a   1.000
_cell.length_b   1.000
_cell.length_c   1.000
_cell.angle_alpha   90.00
_cell.angle_beta   90.00
_cell.angle_gamma   90.00
#
_symmetry.space_group_name_H-M   'P 1'
#
loop_
_entity.id
_entity.type
_entity.pdbx_description
1 polymer ?
#
loop_
_entity_poly.entity_id
_entity_poly.type
_entity_poly.pdbx_seq_one_letter_code
_entity_poly.pdbx_strand_id
1 'polypeptide(L)'
;SMKKILKLGNRSELKHPPYSLEIASTNYHIFLVMDNHLRNRRFQNRQDFERELQRFFDTKEEHVYTKVIEMLLNRVEKIIEAKGI
;
A
#
# COMPACT_ATOMS: atom_id res chain seq x y z
N SER A 1 9.05 14.35 0.38
CA SER A 1 10.16 14.43 -0.60
C SER A 1 10.69 13.02 -0.87
N MET A 2 10.79 12.63 -2.15
CA MET A 2 11.24 11.30 -2.62
C MET A 2 12.49 10.78 -1.91
N LYS A 3 13.42 11.67 -1.55
CA LYS A 3 14.65 11.32 -0.80
C LYS A 3 14.36 10.73 0.59
N LYS A 4 13.26 11.11 1.25
CA LYS A 4 12.85 10.58 2.57
C LYS A 4 12.19 9.19 2.43
N ILE A 5 11.40 8.99 1.37
CA ILE A 5 10.77 7.71 1.01
C ILE A 5 11.84 6.66 0.70
N LEU A 6 12.84 7.01 -0.11
CA LEU A 6 13.98 6.14 -0.44
C LEU A 6 14.84 5.82 0.79
N LYS A 7 15.05 6.78 1.70
CA LYS A 7 15.76 6.54 2.97
C LYS A 7 15.03 5.57 3.91
N LEU A 8 13.70 5.57 3.89
CA LEU A 8 12.88 4.65 4.70
C LEU A 8 12.77 3.27 4.06
N GLY A 9 12.68 3.18 2.72
CA GLY A 9 12.71 1.91 1.98
C GLY A 9 14.08 1.22 1.98
N ASN A 10 15.15 1.98 2.19
CA ASN A 10 16.53 1.47 2.28
C ASN A 10 16.97 1.20 3.74
N ARG A 11 16.06 1.33 4.72
CA ARG A 11 16.26 0.72 6.05
C ARG A 11 15.85 -0.74 5.93
N SER A 12 16.83 -1.62 6.03
CA SER A 12 16.78 -3.07 5.74
C SER A 12 15.72 -3.89 6.49
N GLU A 13 14.91 -3.28 7.35
CA GLU A 13 13.73 -3.86 7.97
C GLU A 13 13.03 -2.68 8.65
N LEU A 14 11.88 -2.24 8.13
CA LEU A 14 10.91 -1.58 9.00
C LEU A 14 10.60 -2.63 10.08
N LYS A 15 11.19 -2.51 11.27
CA LYS A 15 10.87 -3.36 12.43
C LYS A 15 9.37 -3.23 12.65
N HIS A 16 8.61 -4.13 12.05
CA HIS A 16 7.16 -4.10 12.11
C HIS A 16 6.81 -4.60 13.51
N PRO A 17 6.24 -3.76 14.39
CA PRO A 17 5.72 -4.26 15.65
C PRO A 17 4.75 -5.41 15.33
N PRO A 18 4.79 -6.54 16.04
CA PRO A 18 3.84 -7.63 15.82
C PRO A 18 2.42 -7.05 15.87
N TYR A 19 1.64 -7.29 14.80
CA TYR A 19 0.27 -6.78 14.63
C TYR A 19 0.09 -5.26 14.65
N SER A 20 0.85 -4.52 13.83
CA SER A 20 0.53 -3.11 13.56
C SER A 20 -0.69 -2.97 12.65
N LEU A 21 -1.88 -3.12 13.26
CA LEU A 21 -3.20 -2.93 12.63
C LEU A 21 -3.31 -1.58 11.88
N GLU A 22 -2.61 -0.57 12.39
CA GLU A 22 -2.54 0.77 11.83
C GLU A 22 -1.86 0.82 10.44
N ILE A 23 -0.76 0.07 10.26
CA ILE A 23 -0.06 -0.06 8.96
C ILE A 23 -0.89 -0.92 8.00
N ALA A 24 -1.50 -1.99 8.54
CA ALA A 24 -2.41 -2.85 7.79
C ALA A 24 -3.63 -2.08 7.26
N SER A 25 -4.11 -1.04 7.94
CA SER A 25 -5.28 -0.27 7.51
C SER A 25 -5.05 0.58 6.25
N THR A 26 -3.80 0.99 5.97
CA THR A 26 -3.51 1.70 4.72
C THR A 26 -3.28 0.71 3.58
N ASN A 27 -2.65 -0.44 3.85
CA ASN A 27 -2.67 -1.57 2.92
C ASN A 27 -4.12 -1.99 2.61
N TYR A 28 -5.00 -1.95 3.61
CA TYR A 28 -6.43 -2.21 3.47
C TYR A 28 -7.10 -1.24 2.48
N HIS A 29 -6.69 0.03 2.36
CA HIS A 29 -7.27 0.93 1.36
C HIS A 29 -6.95 0.51 -0.08
N ILE A 30 -5.70 0.14 -0.39
CA ILE A 30 -5.36 -0.37 -1.73
C ILE A 30 -6.13 -1.67 -2.00
N PHE A 31 -6.11 -2.60 -1.04
CA PHE A 31 -6.81 -3.87 -1.18
C PHE A 31 -8.33 -3.69 -1.27
N LEU A 32 -8.93 -2.71 -0.61
CA LEU A 32 -10.36 -2.41 -0.71
C LEU A 32 -10.72 -1.83 -2.07
N VAL A 33 -9.91 -0.89 -2.59
CA VAL A 33 -10.12 -0.33 -3.93
C VAL A 33 -9.93 -1.41 -5.00
N MET A 34 -8.94 -2.29 -4.82
CA MET A 34 -8.71 -3.44 -5.68
C MET A 34 -9.86 -4.46 -5.59
N ASP A 35 -10.33 -4.79 -4.38
CA ASP A 35 -11.48 -5.68 -4.17
C ASP A 35 -12.72 -5.11 -4.86
N ASN A 36 -13.00 -3.82 -4.70
CA ASN A 36 -14.10 -3.15 -5.39
C ASN A 36 -13.94 -3.20 -6.92
N HIS A 37 -12.71 -3.05 -7.44
CA HIS A 37 -12.45 -3.14 -8.87
C HIS A 37 -12.66 -4.56 -9.43
N LEU A 38 -12.27 -5.58 -8.66
CA LEU A 38 -12.37 -6.99 -9.03
C LEU A 38 -13.76 -7.58 -8.74
N ARG A 39 -14.55 -6.92 -7.90
CA ARG A 39 -15.87 -7.38 -7.46
C ARG A 39 -16.77 -7.69 -8.65
N ASN A 40 -17.45 -8.83 -8.57
CA ASN A 40 -18.37 -9.34 -9.60
C ASN A 40 -17.73 -9.64 -10.97
N ARG A 41 -16.39 -9.61 -11.10
CA ARG A 41 -15.70 -10.10 -12.29
C ARG A 41 -15.45 -11.60 -12.17
N ARG A 42 -15.65 -12.33 -13.28
CA ARG A 42 -15.25 -13.74 -13.40
C ARG A 42 -14.11 -13.84 -14.39
N PHE A 43 -13.06 -14.56 -14.01
CA PHE A 43 -11.87 -14.79 -14.84
C PHE A 43 -11.89 -16.24 -15.31
N GLN A 44 -11.62 -16.49 -16.60
CA GLN A 44 -11.65 -17.85 -17.14
C GLN A 44 -10.35 -18.60 -16.85
N ASN A 45 -9.25 -17.87 -16.69
CA ASN A 45 -7.94 -18.41 -16.41
C ASN A 45 -7.09 -17.37 -15.65
N ARG A 46 -5.90 -17.81 -15.20
CA ARG A 46 -4.95 -16.97 -14.48
C ARG A 46 -4.47 -15.76 -15.29
N GLN A 47 -4.24 -15.91 -16.59
CA GLN A 47 -3.73 -14.83 -17.44
C GLN A 47 -4.77 -13.70 -17.59
N ASP A 48 -6.06 -14.03 -17.62
CA ASP A 48 -7.14 -13.04 -17.64
C ASP A 48 -7.13 -12.21 -16.35
N PHE A 49 -6.93 -12.86 -15.20
CA PHE A 49 -6.82 -12.19 -13.91
C PHE A 49 -5.57 -11.29 -13.84
N GLU A 50 -4.41 -11.80 -14.27
CA GLU A 50 -3.16 -11.03 -14.29
C GLU A 50 -3.24 -9.80 -15.19
N ARG A 51 -3.88 -9.90 -16.37
CA ARG A 51 -4.10 -8.74 -17.25
C ARG A 51 -5.02 -7.70 -16.62
N GLU A 52 -6.05 -8.13 -15.90
CA GLU A 52 -6.95 -7.19 -15.23
C GLU A 52 -6.28 -6.51 -14.03
N LEU A 53 -5.46 -7.25 -13.28
CA LEU A 53 -4.59 -6.65 -12.26
C LEU A 53 -3.65 -5.63 -12.87
N GLN A 54 -2.99 -5.95 -13.99
CA GLN A 54 -2.10 -5.01 -14.66
C GLN A 54 -2.84 -3.72 -15.04
N ARG A 55 -4.04 -3.84 -15.65
CA ARG A 55 -4.90 -2.68 -15.95
C ARG A 55 -5.29 -1.90 -14.70
N PHE A 56 -5.61 -2.58 -13.60
CA PHE A 56 -5.90 -1.91 -12.34
C PHE A 56 -4.75 -1.02 -11.92
N PHE A 57 -3.51 -1.50 -12.00
CA PHE A 57 -2.32 -0.73 -11.64
C PHE A 57 -2.02 0.38 -12.66
N ASP A 58 -2.14 0.10 -13.96
CA ASP A 58 -1.88 1.04 -15.06
C ASP A 58 -2.87 2.21 -15.10
N THR A 59 -4.12 1.99 -14.67
CA THR A 59 -5.16 3.04 -14.63
C THR A 59 -4.99 4.01 -13.46
N LYS A 60 -4.08 3.76 -12.54
CA LYS A 60 -3.84 4.64 -11.39
C LYS A 60 -2.68 5.56 -11.72
N GLU A 61 -2.93 6.85 -11.62
CA GLU A 61 -1.87 7.84 -11.75
C GLU A 61 -0.81 7.64 -10.65
N GLU A 62 0.46 7.89 -10.98
CA GLU A 62 1.60 7.76 -10.07
C GLU A 62 1.35 8.46 -8.72
N HIS A 63 0.71 9.62 -8.75
CA HIS A 63 0.38 10.43 -7.58
C HIS A 63 -0.49 9.69 -6.55
N VAL A 64 -1.31 8.71 -6.97
CA VAL A 64 -2.15 7.91 -6.08
C VAL A 64 -1.28 7.04 -5.19
N TYR A 65 -0.29 6.36 -5.76
CA TYR A 65 0.64 5.53 -5.00
C TYR A 65 1.54 6.37 -4.11
N THR A 66 2.03 7.51 -4.61
CA THR A 66 2.82 8.45 -3.80
C THR A 66 2.03 8.90 -2.57
N LYS A 67 0.77 9.29 -2.74
CA LYS A 67 -0.11 9.72 -1.64
C LYS A 67 -0.33 8.61 -0.63
N VAL A 68 -0.57 7.37 -1.08
CA VAL A 68 -0.75 6.23 -0.18
C VAL A 68 0.53 5.92 0.60
N ILE A 69 1.69 5.95 -0.05
CA ILE A 69 2.99 5.77 0.60
C ILE A 69 3.24 6.90 1.62
N GLU A 70 2.94 8.14 1.30
CA GLU A 70 3.08 9.27 2.23
C GLU A 70 2.15 9.13 3.44
N MET A 71 0.91 8.69 3.24
CA MET A 71 -0.03 8.40 4.33
C MET A 71 0.49 7.27 5.23
N LEU A 72 1.04 6.20 4.65
CA LEU A 72 1.70 5.10 5.38
C LEU A 72 2.83 5.63 6.26
N LEU A 73 3.75 6.40 5.68
CA LEU A 73 4.92 6.92 6.39
C LEU A 73 4.53 7.86 7.52
N ASN A 74 3.58 8.77 7.30
CA ASN A 74 3.07 9.67 8.34
C ASN A 74 2.46 8.88 9.50
N ARG A 75 1.69 7.82 9.20
CA ARG A 75 1.08 6.98 10.23
C ARG A 75 2.13 6.19 11.01
N VAL A 76 3.16 5.68 10.35
CA VAL A 76 4.30 5.03 11.02
C VAL A 76 5.02 6.01 11.95
N GLU A 77 5.34 7.22 11.48
CA GLU A 77 5.97 8.27 12.29
C GLU A 77 5.14 8.58 13.55
N LYS A 78 3.82 8.75 13.41
CA LYS A 78 2.92 8.95 14.55
C LYS A 78 2.88 7.79 15.53
N ILE A 79 2.95 6.54 15.07
CA ILE A 79 2.98 5.37 15.95
C ILE A 79 4.29 5.34 16.74
N ILE A 80 5.41 5.64 16.09
CA ILE A 80 6.73 5.72 16.72
C ILE A 80 6.72 6.79 17.81
N GLU A 81 6.24 8.01 17.49
CA GLU A 81 6.11 9.12 18.45
C GLU A 81 5.17 8.78 19.61
N ALA A 82 3.99 8.21 19.34
CA ALA A 82 2.99 7.91 20.36
C ALA A 82 3.38 6.75 21.29
N LYS A 83 4.13 5.76 20.77
CA LYS A 83 4.59 4.60 21.56
C LYS A 83 5.97 4.80 22.17
N GLY A 84 6.65 5.91 21.89
CA GLY A 84 8.01 6.20 22.36
C GLY A 84 9.04 5.16 21.90
N ILE A 85 8.83 4.54 20.73
CA ILE A 85 9.75 3.58 20.12
C ILE A 85 10.89 4.32 19.41
#